data_AF-A0A5C1ND21-F1
#
_entry.id   AF-A0A5C1ND21-F1
#
_cell.length_a   1.000
_cell.length_b   1.000
_cell.length_c   1.000
_cell.angle_alpha   90.00
_cell.angle_beta   90.00
_cell.angle_gamma   90.00
#
_symmetry.space_group_name_H-M   'P 1'
#
loop_
_entity.id
_entity.type
_entity.pdbx_description
1 polymer ?
#
loop_
_entity_poly.entity_id
_entity_poly.type
_entity_poly.pdbx_seq_one_letter_code
_entity_poly.pdbx_strand_id
1 'polypeptide(L)'
;MWWSLLHGLGTGAGLIVAIGAQNAFVLDKGLRRQHPWRVALICAACDAVLIGLGVLGLGTLIAQSETAMSVARFGGAAFLLWLAWGALQRVLRPKGLEAQSSVMGRRQVMLATLAVTLLNPQVYLDTVVMLGAIGAVQSHPVAFYAGATFASFTWFFTLVGVTGYLAPRLKSPRVWQVIDGSIVVIMLVVAWQLLSLTPPQAAL
;
A
#
# COMPACT_ATOMS: atom_id res chain seq x y z
N MET A 1 -17.46 3.34 23.77
CA MET A 1 -17.64 3.33 22.30
C MET A 1 -16.83 4.42 21.60
N TRP A 2 -17.04 5.71 21.88
CA TRP A 2 -16.34 6.83 21.23
C TRP A 2 -14.81 6.80 21.38
N TRP A 3 -14.31 6.43 22.56
CA TRP A 3 -12.87 6.31 22.79
C TRP A 3 -12.21 5.28 21.87
N SER A 4 -12.78 4.08 21.74
CA SER A 4 -12.27 3.05 20.84
C SER A 4 -12.32 3.49 19.38
N LEU A 5 -13.35 4.24 18.98
CA LEU A 5 -13.44 4.81 17.63
C LEU A 5 -12.32 5.82 17.36
N LEU A 6 -12.09 6.78 18.26
CA LEU A 6 -11.00 7.75 18.15
C LEU A 6 -9.62 7.08 18.20
N HIS A 7 -9.48 6.04 19.02
CA HIS A 7 -8.24 5.27 19.10
C HIS A 7 -7.97 4.50 17.81
N GLY A 8 -9.01 3.90 17.21
CA GLY A 8 -8.92 3.25 15.89
C GLY A 8 -8.58 4.25 14.79
N LEU A 9 -9.21 5.42 14.80
CA LEU A 9 -8.89 6.52 13.89
C LEU A 9 -7.41 6.93 14.00
N GLY A 10 -6.94 7.22 15.21
CA GLY A 10 -5.57 7.69 15.43
C GLY A 10 -4.51 6.63 15.12
N THR A 11 -4.75 5.40 15.58
CA THR A 11 -3.83 4.26 15.34
C THR A 11 -3.79 3.90 13.85
N GLY A 12 -4.95 3.81 13.20
CA GLY A 12 -5.07 3.57 11.77
C GLY A 12 -4.40 4.67 10.96
N ALA A 13 -4.64 5.94 11.29
CA ALA A 13 -3.97 7.05 10.61
C ALA A 13 -2.44 6.96 10.76
N GLY A 14 -1.91 6.71 11.97
CA GLY A 14 -0.47 6.63 12.19
C GLY A 14 0.21 5.53 11.36
N LEU A 15 -0.41 4.36 11.28
CA LEU A 15 0.17 3.19 10.61
C LEU A 15 -0.02 3.21 9.10
N ILE A 16 -1.17 3.66 8.61
CA ILE A 16 -1.48 3.70 7.18
C ILE A 16 -0.73 4.84 6.46
N VAL A 17 -0.44 5.94 7.18
CA VAL A 17 0.30 7.09 6.63
C VAL A 17 1.77 6.76 6.36
N ALA A 18 2.34 5.77 7.05
CA ALA A 18 3.72 5.37 6.86
C ALA A 18 4.02 5.08 5.38
N ILE A 19 5.04 5.74 4.82
CA ILE A 19 5.33 5.65 3.39
C ILE A 19 5.94 4.29 3.08
N GLY A 20 5.17 3.44 2.40
CA GLY A 20 5.60 2.15 1.85
C GLY A 20 5.29 2.01 0.37
N ALA A 21 5.48 0.81 -0.17
CA ALA A 21 5.28 0.53 -1.59
C ALA A 21 3.84 0.82 -2.08
N GLN A 22 2.83 0.55 -1.24
CA GLN A 22 1.42 0.81 -1.55
C GLN A 22 1.15 2.31 -1.68
N ASN A 23 1.62 3.13 -0.72
CA ASN A 23 1.50 4.59 -0.77
C ASN A 23 2.26 5.19 -1.97
N ALA A 24 3.46 4.69 -2.26
CA ALA A 24 4.23 5.11 -3.45
C ALA A 24 3.49 4.78 -4.76
N PHE A 25 2.84 3.61 -4.84
CA PHE A 25 2.04 3.23 -6.00
C PHE A 25 0.78 4.09 -6.15
N VAL A 26 0.06 4.38 -5.06
CA VAL A 26 -1.11 5.28 -5.08
C VAL A 26 -0.68 6.68 -5.52
N LEU A 27 0.47 7.17 -5.04
CA LEU A 27 1.04 8.45 -5.45
C LEU A 27 1.35 8.48 -6.96
N ASP A 28 2.01 7.45 -7.50
CA ASP A 28 2.30 7.32 -8.94
C ASP A 28 1.03 7.41 -9.78
N LYS A 29 0.00 6.61 -9.44
CA LYS A 29 -1.26 6.58 -10.18
C LYS A 29 -2.08 7.86 -10.01
N GLY A 30 -2.03 8.45 -8.82
CA GLY A 30 -2.59 9.77 -8.51
C GLY A 30 -2.02 10.87 -9.41
N LEU A 31 -0.69 11.00 -9.42
CA LEU A 31 0.01 12.03 -10.18
C LEU A 31 -0.17 11.85 -11.70
N ARG A 32 -0.19 10.59 -12.17
CA ARG A 32 -0.37 10.27 -13.60
C ARG A 32 -1.84 10.22 -14.03
N ARG A 33 -2.79 10.50 -13.12
CA ARG A 33 -4.25 10.46 -13.37
C ARG A 33 -4.74 9.10 -13.90
N GLN A 34 -4.09 8.00 -13.52
CA GLN A 34 -4.43 6.65 -13.97
C GLN A 34 -5.42 5.98 -13.01
N HIS A 35 -6.71 6.24 -13.20
CA HIS A 35 -7.80 5.68 -12.38
C HIS A 35 -7.63 5.84 -10.86
N PRO A 36 -7.16 7.00 -10.35
CA PRO A 36 -6.63 7.07 -8.99
C PRO A 36 -7.70 6.88 -7.92
N TRP A 37 -8.94 7.30 -8.14
CA TRP A 37 -10.05 7.05 -7.22
C TRP A 37 -10.39 5.57 -7.06
N ARG A 38 -10.18 4.76 -8.11
CA ARG A 38 -10.35 3.30 -8.04
C ARG A 38 -9.20 2.67 -7.25
N VAL A 39 -7.99 3.18 -7.42
CA VAL A 39 -6.82 2.75 -6.64
C VAL A 39 -7.09 3.00 -5.15
N ALA A 40 -7.49 4.23 -4.78
CA ALA A 40 -7.83 4.57 -3.40
C ALA A 40 -8.94 3.69 -2.82
N LEU A 41 -10.00 3.43 -3.60
CA LEU A 41 -11.10 2.55 -3.17
C LEU A 41 -10.61 1.12 -2.92
N ILE A 42 -9.80 0.55 -3.81
CA ILE A 42 -9.26 -0.80 -3.65
C ILE A 42 -8.37 -0.88 -2.41
N CYS A 43 -7.44 0.07 -2.23
CA CYS A 43 -6.57 0.11 -1.06
C CYS A 43 -7.39 0.18 0.24
N ALA A 44 -8.32 1.14 0.34
CA ALA A 44 -9.12 1.32 1.55
C ALA A 44 -10.08 0.13 1.80
N ALA A 45 -10.61 -0.50 0.75
CA ALA A 45 -11.44 -1.70 0.89
C ALA A 45 -10.61 -2.92 1.34
N CYS A 46 -9.40 -3.10 0.80
CA CYS A 46 -8.49 -4.14 1.25
C CYS A 46 -8.12 -3.94 2.72
N ASP A 47 -7.76 -2.72 3.12
CA ASP A 47 -7.48 -2.39 4.52
C ASP A 47 -8.68 -2.70 5.42
N ALA A 48 -9.88 -2.28 5.05
CA ALA A 48 -11.09 -2.57 5.81
C ALA A 48 -11.28 -4.09 6.03
N VAL A 49 -11.13 -4.89 4.97
CA VAL A 49 -11.23 -6.35 5.08
C VAL A 49 -10.15 -6.91 6.00
N LEU A 50 -8.90 -6.49 5.83
CA LEU A 50 -7.76 -7.01 6.60
C LEU A 50 -7.82 -6.60 8.08
N ILE A 51 -8.15 -5.34 8.37
CA ILE A 51 -8.36 -4.85 9.74
C ILE A 51 -9.53 -5.61 10.38
N GLY A 52 -10.63 -5.80 9.65
CA GLY A 52 -11.77 -6.58 10.13
C GLY A 52 -11.38 -8.01 10.49
N LEU A 53 -10.63 -8.70 9.62
CA LEU A 53 -10.10 -10.04 9.90
C LEU A 53 -9.19 -10.05 11.13
N GLY A 54 -8.31 -9.05 11.28
CA GLY A 54 -7.44 -8.89 12.45
C GLY A 54 -8.23 -8.71 13.74
N VAL A 55 -9.17 -7.76 13.77
CA VAL A 55 -9.97 -7.43 14.96
C VAL A 55 -10.90 -8.58 15.37
N LEU A 56 -11.42 -9.33 14.40
CA LEU A 56 -12.24 -10.53 14.66
C LEU A 56 -11.42 -11.77 15.05
N GLY A 57 -10.08 -11.65 15.14
CA GLY A 57 -9.19 -12.74 15.53
C GLY A 57 -8.91 -13.78 14.45
N LEU A 58 -9.41 -13.59 13.23
CA LEU A 58 -9.09 -14.43 12.05
C LEU A 58 -7.72 -14.08 11.44
N GLY A 59 -7.15 -12.95 11.83
CA GLY A 59 -5.87 -12.48 11.31
C GLY A 59 -4.67 -13.38 11.62
N THR A 60 -4.71 -14.06 12.75
CA THR A 60 -3.67 -15.01 13.18
C THR A 60 -3.57 -16.21 12.25
N LEU A 61 -4.69 -16.68 11.69
CA LEU A 61 -4.72 -17.80 10.75
C LEU A 61 -3.99 -17.48 9.44
N ILE A 62 -4.11 -16.24 8.95
CA ILE A 62 -3.42 -15.80 7.73
C ILE A 62 -1.93 -15.60 8.02
N ALA A 63 -1.59 -14.97 9.14
CA ALA A 63 -0.21 -14.71 9.54
C ALA A 63 0.59 -16.00 9.85
N GLN A 64 -0.08 -17.07 10.27
CA GLN A 64 0.54 -18.38 10.52
C GLN A 64 0.73 -19.22 9.26
N SER A 65 0.17 -18.82 8.11
CA SER A 65 0.34 -19.58 6.88
C SER A 65 1.71 -19.30 6.25
N GLU A 66 2.65 -20.22 6.46
CA GLU A 66 3.99 -20.17 5.85
C GLU A 66 3.93 -20.05 4.32
N THR A 67 3.01 -20.77 3.69
CA THR A 67 2.82 -20.72 2.23
C THR A 67 2.30 -19.36 1.78
N ALA A 68 1.28 -18.80 2.44
CA ALA A 68 0.73 -17.49 2.07
C ALA A 68 1.79 -16.38 2.26
N MET A 69 2.51 -16.42 3.38
CA MET A 69 3.59 -15.46 3.65
C MET A 69 4.76 -15.63 2.67
N SER A 70 5.10 -16.85 2.25
CA SER A 70 6.13 -17.10 1.24
C SER A 70 5.71 -16.60 -0.15
N VAL A 71 4.47 -16.84 -0.56
CA VAL A 71 3.92 -16.33 -1.82
C VAL A 71 3.88 -14.80 -1.81
N ALA A 72 3.41 -14.19 -0.73
CA ALA A 72 3.42 -12.73 -0.58
C ALA A 72 4.85 -12.19 -0.65
N ARG A 73 5.79 -12.81 0.07
CA ARG A 73 7.21 -12.40 0.07
C ARG A 73 7.84 -12.47 -1.32
N PHE A 74 7.87 -13.65 -1.95
CA PHE A 74 8.58 -13.84 -3.21
C PHE A 74 7.82 -13.23 -4.40
N GLY A 75 6.50 -13.41 -4.44
CA GLY A 75 5.64 -12.80 -5.45
C GLY A 75 5.65 -11.27 -5.35
N GLY A 76 5.59 -10.74 -4.13
CA GLY A 76 5.71 -9.32 -3.85
C GLY A 76 7.05 -8.75 -4.27
N ALA A 77 8.16 -9.40 -3.90
CA ALA A 77 9.49 -8.96 -4.28
C ALA A 77 9.65 -8.92 -5.81
N ALA A 78 9.27 -10.00 -6.52
CA ALA A 78 9.33 -10.05 -7.98
C ALA A 78 8.47 -8.94 -8.62
N PHE A 79 7.27 -8.72 -8.10
CA PHE A 79 6.36 -7.69 -8.59
C PHE A 79 6.88 -6.27 -8.34
N LEU A 80 7.42 -5.99 -7.16
CA LEU A 80 8.03 -4.70 -6.82
C LEU A 80 9.27 -4.42 -7.66
N LEU A 81 10.12 -5.43 -7.91
CA LEU A 81 11.27 -5.30 -8.80
C LEU A 81 10.83 -4.98 -10.23
N TRP A 82 9.75 -5.61 -10.72
CA TRP A 82 9.19 -5.30 -12.03
C TRP A 82 8.67 -3.86 -12.12
N LEU A 83 7.97 -3.38 -11.09
CA LEU A 83 7.51 -1.98 -11.03
C LEU A 83 8.67 -0.99 -10.92
N ALA A 84 9.68 -1.30 -10.08
CA ALA A 84 10.89 -0.50 -9.92
C ALA A 84 11.66 -0.39 -11.24
N TRP A 85 11.77 -1.48 -11.99
CA TRP A 85 12.39 -1.49 -13.30
C TRP A 85 11.67 -0.56 -14.28
N GLY A 86 10.34 -0.63 -14.33
CA GLY A 86 9.53 0.28 -15.14
C GLY A 86 9.70 1.74 -14.74
N ALA A 87 9.87 2.04 -13.45
CA ALA A 87 10.15 3.40 -12.95
C ALA A 87 11.57 3.87 -13.28
N LEU A 88 12.56 2.99 -13.15
CA LEU A 88 13.96 3.28 -13.46
C LEU A 88 14.15 3.64 -14.94
N GLN A 89 13.47 2.93 -15.86
CA GLN A 89 13.50 3.27 -17.28
C GLN A 89 13.02 4.70 -17.55
N ARG A 90 12.05 5.21 -16.78
CA ARG A 90 11.54 6.58 -16.92
C ARG A 90 12.52 7.62 -16.37
N VAL A 91 13.25 7.29 -15.31
CA VAL A 91 14.35 8.13 -14.79
C VAL A 91 15.46 8.28 -15.83
N LEU A 92 15.87 7.16 -16.44
CA LEU A 92 17.00 7.11 -17.39
C LEU A 92 16.67 7.64 -18.79
N ARG A 93 15.40 7.59 -19.19
CA ARG A 93 14.92 8.11 -20.48
C ARG A 93 13.75 9.07 -20.24
N PRO A 94 14.01 10.31 -19.76
CA PRO A 94 12.98 11.32 -19.56
C PRO A 94 12.50 11.80 -20.94
N LYS A 95 11.64 11.02 -21.59
CA LYS A 95 10.91 11.52 -22.75
C LYS A 95 9.86 12.50 -22.23
N GLY A 96 9.79 13.70 -22.82
CA GLY A 96 8.65 14.59 -22.60
C GLY A 96 7.33 13.87 -22.87
N LEU A 97 6.23 14.44 -22.39
CA LEU A 97 4.86 13.89 -22.42
C LEU A 97 4.36 13.31 -23.76
N GLU A 98 5.09 13.47 -24.86
CA GLU A 98 4.71 13.09 -26.23
C GLU A 98 5.11 11.66 -26.64
N ALA A 99 6.01 10.99 -25.93
CA ALA A 99 6.38 9.62 -26.29
C ALA A 99 5.51 8.61 -25.55
N GLN A 100 4.32 8.32 -26.10
CA GLN A 100 3.45 7.17 -25.84
C GLN A 100 3.97 6.19 -24.79
N SER A 101 3.88 6.55 -23.51
CA SER A 101 3.96 5.57 -22.44
C SER A 101 2.63 4.84 -22.48
N SER A 102 2.63 3.55 -22.81
CA SER A 102 1.45 2.69 -22.76
C SER A 102 0.70 2.97 -21.45
N VAL A 103 -0.40 3.72 -21.53
CA VAL A 103 -1.24 4.01 -20.37
C VAL A 103 -1.74 2.65 -19.92
N MET A 104 -1.37 2.23 -18.72
CA MET A 104 -1.81 0.95 -18.18
C MET A 104 -3.34 0.90 -18.29
N GLY A 105 -3.85 -0.14 -18.94
CA GLY A 105 -5.29 -0.31 -19.07
C GLY A 105 -5.93 -0.41 -17.69
N ARG A 106 -7.21 -0.03 -17.57
CA ARG A 106 -7.97 -0.06 -16.30
C ARG A 106 -7.75 -1.37 -15.52
N ARG A 107 -7.82 -2.51 -16.22
CA ARG A 107 -7.63 -3.84 -15.63
C ARG A 107 -6.23 -4.02 -15.06
N GLN A 108 -5.20 -3.58 -15.77
CA GLN A 108 -3.82 -3.67 -15.31
C GLN A 108 -3.58 -2.82 -14.05
N VAL A 109 -4.14 -1.60 -14.00
CA VAL A 109 -4.03 -0.75 -12.79
C VAL A 109 -4.71 -1.41 -11.59
N MET A 110 -5.92 -1.96 -11.76
CA MET A 110 -6.63 -2.64 -10.68
C MET A 110 -5.89 -3.89 -10.19
N LEU A 111 -5.41 -4.74 -11.12
CA LEU A 111 -4.62 -5.92 -10.78
C LEU A 111 -3.31 -5.53 -10.09
N ALA A 112 -2.63 -4.49 -10.56
CA ALA A 112 -1.42 -3.98 -9.93
C ALA A 112 -1.69 -3.39 -8.55
N THR A 113 -2.84 -2.76 -8.34
CA THR A 113 -3.26 -2.23 -7.03
C THR A 113 -3.50 -3.36 -6.03
N LEU A 114 -4.19 -4.42 -6.47
CA LEU A 114 -4.39 -5.62 -5.67
C LEU A 114 -3.05 -6.30 -5.37
N ALA A 115 -2.17 -6.42 -6.37
CA ALA A 115 -0.87 -7.04 -6.21
C ALA A 115 0.03 -6.26 -5.23
N VAL A 116 0.16 -4.94 -5.39
CA VAL A 116 0.99 -4.12 -4.47
C VAL A 116 0.43 -4.09 -3.05
N THR A 117 -0.89 -4.26 -2.89
CA THR A 117 -1.53 -4.31 -1.58
C THR A 117 -1.36 -5.69 -0.94
N LEU A 118 -1.82 -6.74 -1.63
CA LEU A 118 -1.92 -8.10 -1.06
C LEU A 118 -0.62 -8.91 -1.15
N LEU A 119 0.29 -8.61 -2.09
CA LEU A 119 1.62 -9.22 -2.11
C LEU A 119 2.63 -8.44 -1.25
N ASN A 120 2.19 -7.46 -0.48
CA ASN A 120 3.06 -6.76 0.46
C ASN A 120 2.89 -7.38 1.86
N PRO A 121 3.80 -8.25 2.35
CA PRO A 121 3.66 -8.86 3.68
C PRO A 121 3.59 -7.81 4.80
N GLN A 122 4.11 -6.60 4.58
CA GLN A 122 3.99 -5.50 5.53
C GLN A 122 2.51 -5.11 5.78
N VAL A 123 1.63 -5.23 4.78
CA VAL A 123 0.21 -4.92 4.97
C VAL A 123 -0.40 -5.83 6.04
N TYR A 124 0.00 -7.09 6.09
CA TYR A 124 -0.52 -8.05 7.06
C TYR A 124 0.00 -7.75 8.46
N LEU A 125 1.28 -7.39 8.58
CA LEU A 125 1.84 -6.97 9.87
C LEU A 125 1.12 -5.72 10.41
N ASP A 126 0.91 -4.72 9.57
CA ASP A 126 0.33 -3.45 9.99
C ASP A 126 -1.18 -3.60 10.29
N THR A 127 -1.94 -4.16 9.35
CA THR A 127 -3.41 -4.19 9.43
C THR A 127 -3.96 -5.38 10.20
N VAL A 128 -3.44 -6.58 9.92
CA VAL A 128 -4.00 -7.83 10.45
C VAL A 128 -3.43 -8.11 11.83
N VAL A 129 -2.12 -8.01 11.99
CA VAL A 129 -1.44 -8.34 13.26
C VAL A 129 -1.52 -7.18 14.23
N MET A 130 -0.99 -6.00 13.87
CA MET A 130 -0.85 -4.90 14.82
C MET A 130 -2.18 -4.18 15.08
N LEU A 131 -2.87 -3.69 14.04
CA LEU A 131 -4.21 -3.10 14.20
C LEU A 131 -5.21 -4.13 14.76
N GLY A 132 -5.12 -5.39 14.32
CA GLY A 132 -5.96 -6.47 14.82
C GLY A 132 -5.76 -6.70 16.32
N ALA A 133 -4.53 -6.85 16.79
CA ALA A 133 -4.21 -7.05 18.20
C ALA A 133 -4.67 -5.87 19.07
N ILE A 134 -4.39 -4.64 18.63
CA ILE A 134 -4.81 -3.42 19.36
C ILE A 134 -6.33 -3.29 19.39
N GLY A 135 -7.00 -3.62 18.29
CA GLY A 135 -8.45 -3.52 18.15
C GLY A 135 -9.21 -4.61 18.90
N ALA A 136 -8.68 -5.84 18.95
CA ALA A 136 -9.29 -6.98 19.63
C ALA A 136 -9.39 -6.78 21.15
N VAL A 137 -8.44 -6.05 21.75
CA VAL A 137 -8.43 -5.75 23.20
C VAL A 137 -9.24 -4.50 23.57
N GLN A 138 -9.86 -3.82 22.61
CA GLN A 138 -10.68 -2.64 22.90
C GLN A 138 -11.98 -2.99 23.60
N SER A 139 -12.46 -2.09 24.45
CA SER A 139 -13.80 -2.18 25.05
C SER A 139 -14.93 -2.28 24.00
N HIS A 140 -14.75 -1.68 22.82
CA HIS A 140 -15.65 -1.81 21.67
C HIS A 140 -14.85 -2.05 20.37
N PRO A 141 -14.55 -3.31 20.02
CA PRO A 141 -13.72 -3.64 18.85
C PRO A 141 -14.32 -3.16 17.52
N VAL A 142 -15.65 -3.24 17.36
CA VAL A 142 -16.35 -2.76 16.15
C VAL A 142 -16.20 -1.25 15.98
N ALA A 143 -16.20 -0.49 17.07
CA ALA A 143 -16.01 0.95 17.02
C ALA A 143 -14.56 1.31 16.62
N PHE A 144 -13.58 0.57 17.13
CA PHE A 144 -12.18 0.69 16.71
C PHE A 144 -12.00 0.36 15.23
N TYR A 145 -12.56 -0.75 14.77
CA TYR A 145 -12.56 -1.15 13.36
C TYR A 145 -13.15 -0.05 12.46
N ALA A 146 -14.30 0.52 12.85
CA ALA A 146 -14.93 1.61 12.11
C ALA A 146 -14.03 2.86 12.04
N GLY A 147 -13.38 3.22 13.16
CA GLY A 147 -12.44 4.34 13.20
C GLY A 147 -11.21 4.13 12.31
N ALA A 148 -10.58 2.96 12.39
CA ALA A 148 -9.41 2.63 11.57
C ALA A 148 -9.75 2.53 10.08
N THR A 149 -10.90 1.95 9.74
CA THR A 149 -11.41 1.93 8.37
C THR A 149 -11.65 3.35 7.85
N PHE A 150 -12.31 4.19 8.64
CA PHE A 150 -12.55 5.59 8.27
C PHE A 150 -11.24 6.37 8.06
N ALA A 151 -10.21 6.11 8.88
CA ALA A 151 -8.88 6.67 8.67
C ALA A 151 -8.27 6.25 7.32
N SER A 152 -8.34 4.96 6.96
CA SER A 152 -7.85 4.44 5.68
C SER A 152 -8.53 5.12 4.49
N PHE A 153 -9.87 5.18 4.51
CA PHE A 153 -10.64 5.86 3.46
C PHE A 153 -10.27 7.34 3.37
N THR A 154 -10.23 8.03 4.51
CA THR A 154 -9.88 9.46 4.54
C THR A 154 -8.49 9.69 3.97
N TRP A 155 -7.50 8.88 4.36
CA TRP A 155 -6.12 8.99 3.89
C TRP A 155 -6.00 8.79 2.38
N PHE A 156 -6.43 7.65 1.85
CA PHE A 156 -6.20 7.33 0.43
C PHE A 156 -6.97 8.27 -0.51
N PHE A 157 -8.19 8.67 -0.15
CA PHE A 157 -8.95 9.64 -0.93
C PHE A 157 -8.31 11.04 -0.87
N THR A 158 -7.81 11.44 0.29
CA THR A 158 -7.07 12.71 0.43
C THR A 158 -5.79 12.69 -0.38
N LEU A 159 -5.00 11.61 -0.31
CA LEU A 159 -3.77 11.44 -1.07
C LEU A 159 -4.01 11.55 -2.58
N VAL A 160 -5.04 10.87 -3.08
CA VAL A 160 -5.44 10.96 -4.50
C VAL A 160 -5.96 12.35 -4.86
N GLY A 161 -6.74 13.00 -3.99
CA GLY A 161 -7.20 14.37 -4.19
C GLY A 161 -6.04 15.35 -4.31
N VAL A 162 -5.07 15.26 -3.39
CA VAL A 162 -3.87 16.11 -3.35
C VAL A 162 -2.99 15.87 -4.58
N THR A 163 -2.72 14.61 -4.94
CA THR A 163 -1.95 14.32 -6.16
C THR A 163 -2.65 14.80 -7.42
N GLY A 164 -3.98 14.72 -7.48
CA GLY A 164 -4.75 15.32 -8.56
C GLY A 164 -4.52 16.83 -8.64
N TYR A 165 -4.61 17.53 -7.53
CA TYR A 165 -4.32 18.97 -7.48
C TYR A 165 -2.86 19.30 -7.85
N LEU A 166 -1.90 18.48 -7.44
CA LEU A 166 -0.47 18.74 -7.66
C LEU A 166 -0.02 18.44 -9.10
N ALA A 167 -0.56 17.39 -9.73
CA ALA A 167 -0.10 16.91 -11.04
C ALA A 167 -0.03 18.00 -12.14
N PRO A 168 -1.04 18.87 -12.34
CA PRO A 168 -0.98 19.93 -13.36
C PRO A 168 0.12 20.99 -13.11
N ARG A 169 0.62 21.09 -11.86
CA ARG A 169 1.66 22.04 -11.46
C ARG A 169 3.07 21.48 -11.69
N LEU A 170 3.20 20.17 -11.91
CA LEU A 170 4.48 19.50 -12.14
C LEU A 170 4.87 19.53 -13.63
N LYS A 171 5.51 20.62 -14.05
CA LYS A 171 5.93 20.83 -15.45
C LYS A 171 7.40 20.45 -15.72
N SER A 172 8.23 20.35 -14.68
CA SER A 172 9.67 20.11 -14.85
C SER A 172 9.99 18.62 -14.99
N PRO A 173 10.75 18.21 -16.03
CA PRO A 173 11.25 16.85 -16.16
C PRO A 173 12.06 16.37 -14.95
N ARG A 174 12.82 17.28 -14.31
CA ARG A 174 13.60 16.94 -13.11
C ARG A 174 12.72 16.52 -11.93
N VAL A 175 11.56 17.16 -11.76
CA VAL A 175 10.64 16.79 -10.67
C VAL A 175 10.06 15.40 -10.90
N TRP A 176 9.70 15.08 -12.14
CA TRP A 176 9.25 13.74 -12.52
C TRP A 176 10.34 12.68 -12.32
N GLN A 177 11.61 12.99 -12.63
CA GLN A 177 12.73 12.10 -12.35
C GLN A 177 12.95 11.88 -10.86
N VAL A 178 12.81 12.91 -10.02
CA VAL A 178 12.89 12.77 -8.55
C VAL A 178 11.75 11.90 -8.02
N ILE A 179 10.53 12.06 -8.53
CA ILE A 179 9.37 11.24 -8.16
C ILE A 179 9.57 9.79 -8.59
N ASP A 180 9.93 9.54 -9.85
CA ASP A 180 10.19 8.18 -10.32
C ASP A 180 11.39 7.57 -9.58
N GLY A 181 12.42 8.36 -9.29
CA GLY A 181 13.59 7.95 -8.50
C GLY A 181 13.23 7.56 -7.07
N SER A 182 12.38 8.34 -6.39
CA SER A 182 11.93 7.99 -5.04
C SER A 182 11.06 6.72 -5.04
N ILE A 183 10.19 6.54 -6.03
CA ILE A 183 9.41 5.31 -6.22
C ILE A 183 10.34 4.10 -6.42
N VAL A 184 11.36 4.22 -7.28
CA VAL A 184 12.38 3.18 -7.49
C VAL A 184 13.03 2.81 -6.17
N VAL A 185 13.53 3.81 -5.42
CA VAL A 185 14.20 3.58 -4.13
C VAL A 185 13.27 2.88 -3.15
N ILE A 186 12.04 3.36 -2.98
CA ILE A 186 11.06 2.75 -2.07
C ILE A 186 10.79 1.29 -2.47
N MET A 187 10.53 1.03 -3.75
CA MET A 187 10.24 -0.33 -4.23
C MET A 187 11.43 -1.28 -4.08
N LEU A 188 12.66 -0.82 -4.34
CA LEU A 188 13.87 -1.61 -4.14
C LEU A 188 14.14 -1.88 -2.66
N VAL A 189 13.97 -0.88 -1.79
CA VAL A 189 14.14 -1.05 -0.34
C VAL A 189 13.12 -2.06 0.20
N VAL A 190 11.85 -1.94 -0.18
CA VAL A 190 10.82 -2.90 0.24
C VAL A 190 11.13 -4.28 -0.33
N ALA A 191 11.44 -4.42 -1.62
CA ALA A 191 11.79 -5.71 -2.21
C ALA A 191 13.00 -6.36 -1.52
N TRP A 192 14.02 -5.57 -1.17
CA TRP A 192 15.17 -6.03 -0.40
C TRP A 192 14.76 -6.50 0.99
N GLN A 193 13.96 -5.72 1.73
CA GLN A 193 13.41 -6.12 3.02
C GLN A 193 12.69 -7.47 2.90
N LEU A 194 11.83 -7.64 1.88
CA LEU A 194 11.14 -8.90 1.62
C LEU A 194 12.10 -10.06 1.43
N LEU A 195 13.14 -9.89 0.61
CA LEU A 195 14.11 -10.95 0.34
C LEU A 195 15.04 -11.22 1.52
N SER A 196 15.28 -10.23 2.38
CA SER A 196 16.14 -10.36 3.56
C SER A 196 15.46 -10.97 4.79
N LEU A 197 14.12 -11.02 4.83
CA LEU A 197 13.37 -11.67 5.90
C LEU A 197 13.76 -13.16 5.99
N THR A 198 14.65 -13.56 6.87
CA THR A 198 14.89 -15.00 7.11
C THR A 198 13.58 -15.67 7.52
N PRO A 199 13.17 -16.80 6.89
CA PRO A 199 12.00 -17.52 7.37
C PRO A 199 12.22 -17.88 8.85
N PRO A 200 11.17 -17.85 9.69
CA PRO A 200 11.30 -18.33 11.06
C PRO A 200 11.90 -19.72 11.00
N GLN A 201 13.05 -19.90 11.66
CA GLN A 201 13.62 -21.22 11.82
C GLN A 201 12.56 -22.05 12.51
N ALA A 202 12.06 -23.10 11.85
CA ALA A 202 11.26 -24.12 12.51
C ALA A 202 12.07 -24.57 13.72
N ALA A 203 11.61 -24.18 14.92
CA ALA A 203 12.23 -24.63 16.15
C ALA A 203 12.14 -26.15 16.16
N LEU A 204 13.29 -26.79 16.00
CA LEU A 204 13.51 -28.22 16.18
C LEU A 204 13.23 -28.63 17.62
#